data_AF-A0A662XB37-F1
#
_entry.id   AF-A0A662XB37-F1
#
_cell.length_a   1.000
_cell.length_b   1.000
_cell.length_c   1.000
_cell.angle_alpha   90.00
_cell.angle_beta   90.00
_cell.angle_gamma   90.00
#
_symmetry.space_group_name_H-M   'P 1'
#
loop_
_entity.id
_entity.type
_entity.pdbx_description
1 polymer ?
#
loop_
_entity_poly.entity_id
_entity_poly.type
_entity_poly.pdbx_seq_one_letter_code
_entity_poly.pdbx_strand_id
1 'polypeptide(L)'
;EAVLNSLNEQRHEINSYGIGTHLVTCQAQPALGMVYKLVEINGEPRIKLSQDVSKVTIPGRKEAFRLIGGNGKPLLDILIGCNEKPPAVGKKMLCRNPFDELRRAYVTPSAVIPLHTLFWDGPNGGIVGELPTLEERRQYVTEQFELIREDVVRSLNPTPYKVSVSNELYEFIHELWMKEFPVQELE
;
A
#
# COMPACT_ATOMS: atom_id res chain seq x y z
N GLU A 1 -18.03 -14.78 7.78
CA GLU A 1 -18.37 -14.41 6.40
C GLU A 1 -19.05 -15.54 5.65
N ALA A 2 -18.42 -16.71 5.44
CA ALA A 2 -19.00 -17.83 4.68
C ALA A 2 -20.44 -18.22 5.11
N VAL A 3 -20.72 -18.28 6.41
CA VAL A 3 -22.07 -18.56 6.93
C VAL A 3 -23.07 -17.46 6.54
N LEU A 4 -22.67 -16.19 6.58
CA LEU A 4 -23.54 -15.07 6.19
C LEU A 4 -23.85 -15.12 4.70
N ASN A 5 -22.84 -15.41 3.86
CA ASN A 5 -23.03 -15.54 2.41
C ASN A 5 -23.97 -16.72 2.09
N SER A 6 -23.74 -17.89 2.71
CA SER A 6 -24.61 -19.06 2.55
C SER A 6 -26.04 -18.79 3.00
N LEU A 7 -26.25 -18.02 4.06
CA LEU A 7 -27.58 -17.62 4.50
C LEU A 7 -28.24 -16.71 3.45
N ASN A 8 -27.54 -15.67 2.99
CA ASN A 8 -28.05 -14.73 1.98
C ASN A 8 -28.43 -15.43 0.66
N GLU A 9 -27.71 -16.49 0.28
CA GLU A 9 -28.02 -17.31 -0.89
C GLU A 9 -29.32 -18.13 -0.71
N GLN A 10 -29.73 -18.45 0.53
CA GLN A 10 -30.84 -19.34 0.85
C GLN A 10 -32.22 -18.65 0.94
N ARG A 11 -32.38 -17.39 0.48
CA ARG A 11 -33.64 -16.63 0.57
C ARG A 11 -34.31 -16.72 1.96
N HIS A 12 -33.56 -16.38 3.01
CA HIS A 12 -34.08 -16.34 4.38
C HIS A 12 -34.87 -15.07 4.69
N GLU A 13 -35.56 -15.06 5.84
CA GLU A 13 -36.31 -13.91 6.36
C GLU A 13 -35.52 -13.04 7.37
N ILE A 14 -34.24 -13.34 7.63
CA ILE A 14 -33.41 -12.58 8.58
C ILE A 14 -33.22 -11.13 8.10
N ASN A 15 -33.52 -10.16 8.98
CA ASN A 15 -33.43 -8.72 8.67
C ASN A 15 -32.17 -8.04 9.23
N SER A 16 -31.46 -8.67 10.18
CA SER A 16 -30.28 -8.10 10.83
C SER A 16 -29.35 -9.18 11.39
N TYR A 17 -28.05 -8.90 11.41
CA TYR A 17 -27.03 -9.78 11.98
C TYR A 17 -26.30 -9.11 13.15
N GLY A 18 -26.31 -9.75 14.31
CA GLY A 18 -25.42 -9.42 15.42
C GLY A 18 -24.18 -10.30 15.36
N ILE A 19 -23.01 -9.72 15.08
CA ILE A 19 -21.75 -10.47 14.98
C ILE A 19 -20.86 -10.12 16.18
N GLY A 20 -20.69 -11.10 17.09
CA GLY A 20 -19.85 -10.95 18.28
C GLY A 20 -18.40 -11.38 18.04
N THR A 21 -17.98 -12.44 18.73
CA THR A 21 -16.59 -12.91 18.84
C THR A 21 -15.81 -12.94 17.53
N HIS A 22 -16.41 -13.43 16.44
CA HIS A 22 -15.73 -13.57 15.16
C HIS A 22 -15.28 -12.23 14.56
N LEU A 23 -16.07 -11.16 14.75
CA LEU A 23 -15.75 -9.83 14.24
C LEU A 23 -14.74 -9.13 15.14
N VAL A 24 -15.00 -9.09 16.44
CA VAL A 24 -14.17 -8.30 17.38
C VAL A 24 -12.78 -8.88 17.61
N THR A 25 -12.60 -10.19 17.43
CA THR A 25 -11.29 -10.85 17.58
C THR A 25 -10.56 -11.07 16.26
N CYS A 26 -11.18 -10.72 15.13
CA CYS A 26 -10.69 -11.07 13.79
C CYS A 26 -10.30 -12.57 13.71
N GLN A 27 -11.16 -13.47 14.18
CA GLN A 27 -10.78 -14.84 14.56
C GLN A 27 -9.97 -15.64 13.52
N ALA A 28 -10.22 -15.43 12.21
CA ALA A 28 -9.47 -16.09 11.14
C ALA A 28 -8.02 -15.58 11.01
N GLN A 29 -7.78 -14.30 11.31
CA GLN A 29 -6.47 -13.67 11.29
C GLN A 29 -6.43 -12.58 12.39
N PRO A 30 -6.10 -12.95 13.64
CA PRO A 30 -6.20 -12.04 14.79
C PRO A 30 -5.14 -10.94 14.81
N ALA A 31 -4.22 -10.92 13.84
CA ALA A 31 -3.16 -9.92 13.73
C ALA A 31 -2.96 -9.49 12.27
N LEU A 32 -2.75 -8.17 12.07
CA LEU A 32 -2.52 -7.61 10.74
C LEU A 32 -1.08 -7.83 10.23
N GLY A 33 -0.11 -8.03 11.13
CA GLY A 33 1.30 -8.20 10.75
C GLY A 33 2.07 -6.90 10.47
N MET A 34 1.60 -5.77 11.03
CA MET A 34 2.27 -4.47 10.88
C MET A 34 3.67 -4.45 11.51
N VAL A 35 4.58 -3.70 10.89
CA VAL A 35 5.96 -3.53 11.38
C VAL A 35 6.38 -2.07 11.37
N TYR A 36 7.23 -1.70 12.33
CA TYR A 36 7.97 -0.44 12.32
C TYR A 36 9.43 -0.72 11.97
N LYS A 37 9.99 0.02 11.01
CA LYS A 37 11.36 -0.16 10.51
C LYS A 37 12.04 1.17 10.28
N LEU A 38 13.30 1.25 10.69
CA LEU A 38 14.18 2.36 10.33
C LEU A 38 14.53 2.25 8.84
N VAL A 39 14.31 3.33 8.09
CA VAL A 39 14.63 3.40 6.65
C VAL A 39 15.75 4.39 6.34
N GLU A 40 16.04 5.32 7.24
CA GLU A 40 17.03 6.37 7.08
C GLU A 40 17.44 6.92 8.45
N ILE A 41 18.72 7.22 8.65
CA ILE A 41 19.25 7.89 9.85
C ILE A 41 20.36 8.84 9.45
N ASN A 42 20.33 10.10 9.93
CA ASN A 42 21.31 11.13 9.59
C ASN A 42 21.50 11.35 8.07
N GLY A 43 20.44 11.19 7.28
CA GLY A 43 20.48 11.27 5.82
C GLY A 43 21.06 10.03 5.13
N GLU A 44 21.49 9.01 5.88
CA GLU A 44 21.96 7.74 5.33
C GLU A 44 20.81 6.71 5.28
N PRO A 45 20.48 6.18 4.09
CA PRO A 45 19.49 5.13 3.93
C PRO A 45 19.90 3.82 4.62
N ARG A 46 18.93 3.09 5.16
CA ARG A 46 19.12 1.79 5.82
C ARG A 46 18.29 0.71 5.13
N ILE A 47 18.93 -0.42 4.85
CA ILE A 47 18.28 -1.64 4.34
C ILE A 47 18.53 -2.78 5.32
N LYS A 48 17.47 -3.54 5.63
CA LYS A 48 17.57 -4.82 6.30
C LYS A 48 17.53 -5.91 5.24
N LEU A 49 18.61 -6.68 5.14
CA LEU A 49 18.66 -7.87 4.30
C LEU A 49 18.06 -9.08 5.02
N SER A 50 17.49 -9.99 4.25
CA SER A 50 16.97 -11.27 4.72
C SER A 50 17.12 -12.30 3.60
N GLN A 51 17.27 -13.58 3.95
CA GLN A 51 17.22 -14.67 2.98
C GLN A 51 15.85 -14.75 2.28
N ASP A 52 14.82 -14.26 2.95
CA ASP A 52 13.48 -14.12 2.41
C ASP A 52 13.32 -12.73 1.79
N VAL A 53 13.24 -12.67 0.46
CA VAL A 53 13.13 -11.41 -0.29
C VAL A 53 11.93 -10.58 0.15
N SER A 54 10.83 -11.23 0.59
CA SER A 54 9.64 -10.52 1.09
C SER A 54 9.88 -9.75 2.40
N LYS A 55 10.98 -10.05 3.11
CA LYS A 55 11.39 -9.40 4.37
C LYS A 55 12.49 -8.37 4.18
N VAL A 56 12.95 -8.14 2.95
CA VAL A 56 13.86 -7.06 2.61
C VAL A 56 13.09 -5.74 2.71
N THR A 57 13.66 -4.76 3.41
CA THR A 57 13.01 -3.46 3.58
C THR A 57 13.35 -2.53 2.43
N ILE A 58 12.40 -1.72 1.97
CA ILE A 58 12.69 -0.65 1.01
C ILE A 58 13.41 0.51 1.77
N PRO A 59 14.64 0.89 1.38
CA PRO A 59 15.44 1.89 2.09
C PRO A 59 14.97 3.33 1.82
N GLY A 60 15.54 4.28 2.56
CA GLY A 60 15.39 5.73 2.36
C GLY A 60 14.02 6.28 2.74
N ARG A 61 13.93 7.60 2.86
CA ARG A 61 12.63 8.28 2.97
C ARG A 61 11.85 8.19 1.66
N LYS A 62 10.53 7.98 1.77
CA LYS A 62 9.65 7.71 0.62
C LYS A 62 8.35 8.47 0.71
N GLU A 63 7.77 8.70 -0.45
CA GLU A 63 6.41 9.19 -0.62
C GLU A 63 5.57 8.14 -1.37
N ALA A 64 4.27 8.12 -1.08
CA ALA A 64 3.33 7.16 -1.64
C ALA A 64 2.25 7.89 -2.41
N PHE A 65 1.93 7.40 -3.61
CA PHE A 65 0.91 7.97 -4.48
C PHE A 65 0.02 6.86 -5.03
N ARG A 66 -1.27 7.16 -5.21
CA ARG A 66 -2.21 6.32 -5.94
C ARG A 66 -2.36 6.84 -7.36
N LEU A 67 -2.15 5.96 -8.33
CA LEU A 67 -2.29 6.27 -9.76
C LEU A 67 -3.68 5.85 -10.24
N ILE A 68 -4.45 6.82 -10.73
CA ILE A 68 -5.79 6.59 -11.26
C ILE A 68 -5.73 6.39 -12.78
N GLY A 69 -6.51 5.44 -13.29
CA GLY A 69 -6.61 5.13 -14.72
C GLY A 69 -7.63 5.99 -15.46
N GLY A 70 -7.66 5.91 -16.78
CA GLY A 70 -8.61 6.66 -17.62
C GLY A 70 -10.09 6.39 -17.31
N ASN A 71 -10.40 5.27 -16.66
CA ASN A 71 -11.76 4.92 -16.20
C ASN A 71 -12.10 5.46 -14.80
N GLY A 72 -11.25 6.33 -14.21
CA GLY A 72 -11.47 6.90 -12.88
C GLY A 72 -11.17 5.95 -11.72
N LYS A 73 -10.72 4.71 -11.98
CA LYS A 73 -10.42 3.73 -10.93
C LYS A 73 -8.93 3.66 -10.59
N PRO A 74 -8.56 3.32 -9.34
CA PRO A 74 -7.17 3.08 -8.96
C PRO A 74 -6.55 1.93 -9.78
N LEU A 75 -5.37 2.17 -10.35
CA LEU A 75 -4.58 1.17 -11.07
C LEU A 75 -3.60 0.45 -10.15
N LEU A 76 -2.84 1.24 -9.37
CA LEU A 76 -1.82 0.81 -8.43
C LEU A 76 -1.46 1.95 -7.48
N ASP A 77 -0.84 1.60 -6.36
CA ASP A 77 -0.13 2.54 -5.51
C ASP A 77 1.38 2.44 -5.78
N ILE A 78 2.07 3.57 -5.82
CA ILE A 78 3.50 3.67 -6.13
C ILE A 78 4.24 4.38 -4.99
N LEU A 79 5.39 3.82 -4.62
CA LEU A 79 6.38 4.44 -3.76
C LEU A 79 7.48 5.08 -4.61
N ILE A 80 7.87 6.30 -4.25
CA ILE A 80 9.03 7.00 -4.84
C ILE A 80 9.96 7.46 -3.71
N GLY A 81 11.24 7.65 -4.00
CA GLY A 81 12.17 8.34 -3.09
C GLY A 81 11.79 9.82 -2.94
N CYS A 82 12.03 10.41 -1.76
CA CYS A 82 11.66 11.80 -1.47
C CYS A 82 12.39 12.85 -2.31
N ASN A 83 13.50 12.48 -2.96
CA ASN A 83 14.28 13.36 -3.84
C ASN A 83 13.89 13.21 -5.31
N GLU A 84 12.94 12.32 -5.63
CA GLU A 84 12.45 12.10 -6.98
C GLU A 84 11.34 13.09 -7.33
N LYS A 85 11.11 13.29 -8.63
CA LYS A 85 9.97 14.08 -9.10
C LYS A 85 8.68 13.27 -8.89
N PRO A 86 7.65 13.83 -8.25
CA PRO A 86 6.36 13.15 -8.11
C PRO A 86 5.75 12.76 -9.47
N PRO A 87 4.97 11.66 -9.53
CA PRO A 87 4.19 11.31 -10.71
C PRO A 87 3.29 12.48 -11.13
N ALA A 88 3.13 12.67 -12.43
CA ALA A 88 2.29 13.73 -12.98
C ALA A 88 1.23 13.16 -13.93
N VAL A 89 0.06 13.80 -13.93
CA VAL A 89 -1.05 13.47 -14.82
C VAL A 89 -0.59 13.51 -16.29
N GLY A 90 -0.99 12.49 -17.05
CA GLY A 90 -0.66 12.38 -18.48
C GLY A 90 0.80 12.03 -18.79
N LYS A 91 1.68 11.92 -17.78
CA LYS A 91 3.08 11.52 -17.99
C LYS A 91 3.24 10.02 -17.79
N LYS A 92 3.74 9.35 -18.83
CA LYS A 92 4.05 7.92 -18.80
C LYS A 92 5.23 7.67 -17.86
N MET A 93 5.10 6.70 -16.95
CA MET A 93 6.17 6.26 -16.06
C MET A 93 6.24 4.73 -15.97
N LEU A 94 7.42 4.21 -15.64
CA LEU A 94 7.63 2.78 -15.40
C LEU A 94 7.38 2.46 -13.92
N CYS A 95 6.43 1.59 -13.65
CA CYS A 95 6.13 1.08 -12.31
C CYS A 95 6.65 -0.36 -12.21
N ARG A 96 7.45 -0.65 -11.18
CA ARG A 96 8.10 -1.95 -11.00
C ARG A 96 7.71 -2.56 -9.67
N ASN A 97 7.55 -3.88 -9.61
CA ASN A 97 7.55 -4.56 -8.33
C ASN A 97 8.98 -4.48 -7.75
N PRO A 98 9.15 -4.17 -6.45
CA PRO A 98 10.48 -4.01 -5.86
C PRO A 98 11.30 -5.31 -5.79
N PHE A 99 10.67 -6.48 -5.89
CA PHE A 99 11.28 -7.79 -5.62
C PHE A 99 11.02 -8.85 -6.70
N ASP A 100 10.25 -8.51 -7.74
CA ASP A 100 9.97 -9.39 -8.88
C ASP A 100 10.17 -8.59 -10.17
N GLU A 101 11.31 -8.80 -10.83
CA GLU A 101 11.72 -8.03 -11.99
C GLU A 101 10.78 -8.21 -13.20
N LEU A 102 10.11 -9.37 -13.27
CA LEU A 102 9.18 -9.69 -14.35
C LEU A 102 7.87 -8.91 -14.21
N ARG A 103 7.54 -8.44 -13.01
CA ARG A 103 6.35 -7.64 -12.74
C ARG A 103 6.63 -6.15 -12.87
N ARG A 104 6.49 -5.65 -14.10
CA ARG A 104 6.62 -4.23 -14.43
C ARG A 104 5.60 -3.79 -15.46
N ALA A 105 5.18 -2.53 -15.40
CA ALA A 105 4.23 -1.97 -16.34
C ALA A 105 4.48 -0.47 -16.53
N TYR A 106 4.22 0.03 -17.73
CA TYR A 106 4.09 1.46 -17.94
C TYR A 106 2.69 1.92 -17.57
N VAL A 107 2.60 3.04 -16.85
CA VAL A 107 1.34 3.68 -16.47
C VAL A 107 1.38 5.14 -16.90
N THR A 108 0.27 5.60 -17.50
CA THR A 108 -0.01 7.01 -17.74
C THR A 108 -1.24 7.38 -16.93
N PRO A 109 -1.09 8.01 -15.75
CA PRO A 109 -2.20 8.26 -14.85
C PRO A 109 -3.10 9.40 -15.37
N SER A 110 -4.41 9.25 -15.18
CA SER A 110 -5.41 10.32 -15.38
C SER A 110 -5.52 11.25 -14.18
N ALA A 111 -5.21 10.74 -12.99
CA ALA A 111 -5.06 11.50 -11.74
C ALA A 111 -4.00 10.85 -10.85
N VAL A 112 -3.39 11.66 -9.98
CA VAL A 112 -2.37 11.24 -9.02
C VAL A 112 -2.79 11.74 -7.65
N ILE A 113 -2.94 10.82 -6.69
CA ILE A 113 -3.42 11.13 -5.33
C ILE A 113 -2.28 10.85 -4.33
N PRO A 114 -1.77 11.84 -3.58
CA PRO A 114 -0.81 11.58 -2.50
C PRO A 114 -1.49 10.81 -1.36
N LEU A 115 -0.82 9.78 -0.84
CA LEU A 115 -1.36 8.90 0.21
C LEU A 115 -0.85 9.23 1.61
N HIS A 116 0.25 9.97 1.70
CA HIS A 116 0.75 10.50 2.97
C HIS A 116 0.38 11.98 3.09
N THR A 117 -0.05 12.38 4.27
CA THR A 117 -0.34 13.78 4.60
C THR A 117 0.31 14.08 5.95
N LEU A 118 0.89 15.28 6.09
CA LEU A 118 1.42 15.73 7.37
C LEU A 118 0.26 15.87 8.35
N PHE A 119 0.22 14.98 9.34
CA PHE A 119 -0.84 14.95 10.35
C PHE A 119 -0.41 15.58 11.68
N TRP A 120 0.87 15.46 12.01
CA TRP A 120 1.44 15.97 13.25
C TRP A 120 2.74 16.72 12.96
N ASP A 121 2.74 18.01 13.26
CA ASP A 121 3.90 18.89 13.15
C ASP A 121 4.27 19.41 14.55
N GLY A 122 4.95 18.56 15.31
CA GLY A 122 5.36 18.85 16.69
C GLY A 122 6.08 20.19 16.85
N PRO A 123 7.09 20.50 16.01
CA PRO A 123 7.75 21.80 16.02
C PRO A 123 6.81 23.00 15.82
N ASN A 124 5.72 22.83 15.08
CA ASN A 124 4.73 23.86 14.79
C ASN A 124 3.43 23.73 15.62
N GLY A 125 3.48 23.01 16.74
CA GLY A 125 2.40 23.02 17.73
C GLY A 125 1.42 21.84 17.67
N GLY A 126 1.71 20.78 16.93
CA GLY A 126 0.98 19.50 17.02
C GLY A 126 0.13 19.17 15.79
N ILE A 127 -1.14 18.78 16.00
CA ILE A 127 -2.01 18.28 14.93
C ILE A 127 -2.18 19.34 13.84
N VAL A 128 -2.01 18.93 12.59
CA VAL A 128 -2.23 19.77 11.41
C VAL A 128 -3.65 19.57 10.90
N GLY A 129 -4.46 20.62 10.94
CA GLY A 129 -5.85 20.62 10.47
C GLY A 129 -6.85 20.09 11.49
N GLU A 130 -8.08 19.82 11.03
CA GLU A 130 -9.18 19.31 11.86
C GLU A 130 -9.26 17.79 11.78
N LEU A 131 -9.61 17.16 12.91
CA LEU A 131 -9.89 15.73 12.95
C LEU A 131 -11.28 15.46 12.36
N PRO A 132 -11.39 14.61 11.33
CA PRO A 132 -12.70 14.29 10.78
C PRO A 132 -13.51 13.49 11.78
N THR A 133 -14.82 13.70 11.74
CA THR A 133 -15.83 12.98 12.49
C THR A 133 -15.91 11.51 12.04
N LEU A 134 -16.55 10.69 12.88
CA LEU A 134 -16.80 9.28 12.52
C LEU A 134 -17.67 9.15 11.27
N GLU A 135 -18.63 10.05 11.06
CA GLU A 135 -19.50 10.02 9.88
C GLU A 135 -18.73 10.36 8.60
N GLU A 136 -17.89 11.39 8.64
CA GLU A 136 -17.01 11.73 7.51
C GLU A 136 -16.05 10.58 7.18
N ARG A 137 -15.50 9.90 8.21
CA ARG A 137 -14.65 8.72 7.99
C ARG A 137 -15.42 7.54 7.39
N ARG A 138 -16.66 7.30 7.85
CA ARG A 138 -17.52 6.25 7.30
C ARG A 138 -17.86 6.53 5.83
N GLN A 139 -18.23 7.78 5.53
CA GLN A 139 -18.56 8.21 4.18
C GLN A 139 -17.33 8.06 3.27
N TYR A 140 -16.17 8.55 3.70
CA TYR A 140 -14.91 8.40 2.98
C TYR A 140 -14.62 6.94 2.64
N VAL A 141 -14.69 6.02 3.62
CA VAL A 141 -14.43 4.59 3.37
C VAL A 141 -15.42 4.02 2.35
N THR A 142 -16.71 4.38 2.46
CA THR A 142 -17.75 3.94 1.52
C THR A 142 -17.43 4.38 0.09
N GLU A 143 -17.10 5.66 -0.10
CA GLU A 143 -16.68 6.20 -1.41
C GLU A 143 -15.43 5.50 -1.95
N GLN A 144 -14.44 5.20 -1.10
CA GLN A 144 -13.25 4.46 -1.55
C GLN A 144 -13.57 3.04 -2.02
N PHE A 145 -14.53 2.35 -1.40
CA PHE A 145 -14.99 1.02 -1.82
C PHE A 145 -15.78 1.05 -3.15
N GLU A 146 -16.46 2.15 -3.46
CA GLU A 146 -17.13 2.33 -4.75
C GLU A 146 -16.13 2.62 -5.88
N LEU A 147 -15.04 3.34 -5.57
CA LEU A 147 -13.99 3.70 -6.52
C LEU A 147 -13.06 2.53 -6.87
N ILE A 148 -12.74 1.69 -5.89
CA ILE A 148 -11.84 0.56 -6.10
C ILE A 148 -12.45 -0.47 -7.06
N ARG A 149 -11.59 -1.23 -7.73
CA ARG A 149 -12.05 -2.22 -8.70
C ARG A 149 -12.67 -3.41 -7.96
N GLU A 150 -13.82 -3.87 -8.46
CA GLU A 150 -14.59 -4.98 -7.86
C GLU A 150 -13.76 -6.26 -7.72
N ASP A 151 -12.88 -6.56 -8.68
CA ASP A 151 -12.02 -7.74 -8.64
C ASP A 151 -11.02 -7.72 -7.48
N VAL A 152 -10.69 -6.54 -6.94
CA VAL A 152 -9.78 -6.38 -5.80
C VAL A 152 -10.50 -6.58 -4.47
N VAL A 153 -11.80 -6.27 -4.38
CA VAL A 153 -12.58 -6.28 -3.12
C VAL A 153 -13.54 -7.45 -2.98
N ARG A 154 -13.72 -8.27 -4.03
CA ARG A 154 -14.56 -9.47 -3.94
C ARG A 154 -14.06 -10.44 -2.87
N SER A 155 -14.98 -11.09 -2.17
CA SER A 155 -14.66 -12.04 -1.10
C SER A 155 -13.91 -13.29 -1.59
N LEU A 156 -14.24 -13.78 -2.80
CA LEU A 156 -13.67 -15.01 -3.32
C LEU A 156 -12.54 -14.73 -4.31
N ASN A 157 -11.34 -15.20 -3.99
CA ASN A 157 -10.14 -15.07 -4.82
C ASN A 157 -9.92 -13.62 -5.33
N PRO A 158 -9.81 -12.62 -4.43
CA PRO A 158 -9.57 -11.24 -4.85
C PRO A 158 -8.28 -11.12 -5.64
N THR A 159 -8.29 -10.30 -6.69
CA THR A 159 -7.10 -9.95 -7.43
C THR A 159 -6.20 -9.07 -6.56
N PRO A 160 -4.92 -9.43 -6.37
CA PRO A 160 -4.00 -8.63 -5.56
C PRO A 160 -3.88 -7.20 -6.12
N TYR A 161 -4.08 -6.22 -5.24
CA TYR A 161 -3.86 -4.82 -5.60
C TYR A 161 -2.35 -4.58 -5.80
N LYS A 162 -2.02 -3.83 -6.86
CA LYS A 162 -0.62 -3.60 -7.23
C LYS A 162 -0.04 -2.49 -6.36
N VAL A 163 1.07 -2.80 -5.69
CA VAL A 163 1.97 -1.83 -5.07
C VAL A 163 3.30 -1.91 -5.79
N SER A 164 3.84 -0.77 -6.20
CA SER A 164 5.04 -0.68 -7.03
C SER A 164 6.00 0.39 -6.50
N VAL A 165 7.22 0.40 -7.03
CA VAL A 165 8.21 1.45 -6.86
C VAL A 165 8.47 2.14 -8.21
N SER A 166 8.96 3.38 -8.19
CA SER A 166 9.53 4.04 -9.37
C SER A 166 10.75 3.29 -9.89
N ASN A 167 11.19 3.65 -11.10
CA ASN A 167 12.40 3.05 -11.66
C ASN A 167 13.65 3.44 -10.86
N GLU A 168 13.74 4.71 -10.48
CA GLU A 168 14.83 5.29 -9.71
C GLU A 168 14.91 4.64 -8.31
N LEU A 169 13.78 4.50 -7.62
CA LEU A 169 13.75 3.78 -6.33
C LEU A 169 14.08 2.30 -6.49
N TYR A 170 13.63 1.66 -7.57
CA TYR A 170 14.00 0.27 -7.87
C TYR A 170 15.51 0.12 -8.02
N GLU A 171 16.15 0.93 -8.85
CA GLU A 171 17.59 0.90 -9.08
C GLU A 171 18.34 1.15 -7.76
N PHE A 172 17.89 2.14 -6.99
CA PHE A 172 18.45 2.45 -5.68
C PHE A 172 18.38 1.29 -4.68
N ILE A 173 17.26 0.54 -4.64
CA ILE A 173 17.14 -0.68 -3.81
C ILE A 173 18.22 -1.70 -4.21
N HIS A 174 18.40 -1.93 -5.51
CA HIS A 174 19.33 -2.95 -6.01
C HIS A 174 20.78 -2.55 -5.77
N GLU A 175 21.13 -1.29 -5.99
CA GLU A 175 22.45 -0.75 -5.68
C GLU A 175 22.80 -0.92 -4.19
N LEU A 176 21.89 -0.52 -3.30
CA LEU A 176 22.13 -0.62 -1.86
C LEU A 176 22.17 -2.08 -1.41
N TRP A 177 21.34 -2.95 -1.97
CA TRP A 177 21.40 -4.39 -1.70
C TRP A 177 22.75 -4.95 -2.10
N MET A 178 23.21 -4.74 -3.35
CA MET A 178 24.50 -5.24 -3.82
C MET A 178 25.69 -4.74 -2.99
N LYS A 179 25.60 -3.51 -2.46
CA LYS A 179 26.62 -2.93 -1.58
C LYS A 179 26.66 -3.58 -0.19
N GLU A 180 25.51 -3.90 0.37
CA GLU A 180 25.39 -4.42 1.75
C GLU A 180 25.40 -5.96 1.81
N PHE A 181 25.18 -6.64 0.68
CA PHE A 181 25.21 -8.10 0.64
C PHE A 181 26.65 -8.59 0.79
N PRO A 182 26.93 -9.53 1.73
CA PRO A 182 28.27 -10.04 1.92
C PRO A 182 28.81 -10.70 0.65
N VAL A 183 30.01 -10.31 0.23
CA VAL A 183 30.74 -11.01 -0.84
C VAL A 183 31.39 -12.25 -0.23
N GLN A 184 31.07 -13.42 -0.77
CA GLN A 184 31.76 -14.65 -0.39
C GLN A 184 33.05 -14.76 -1.20
N GLU A 185 34.17 -14.95 -0.50
CA GLU A 185 35.40 -15.44 -1.12
C GLU A 185 35.31 -16.97 -1.20
N LEU A 186 35.53 -17.51 -2.40
CA LEU A 186 35.63 -18.95 -2.61
C LEU A 186 37.12 -19.33 -2.54
N GLU A 187 37.47 -20.23 -1.61
CA GLU A 187 38.79 -20.91 -1.58
C GLU A 187 38.87 -22.04 -2.60
#